data_AF-A0A927NDR2-F1
#
_entry.id   AF-A0A927NDR2-F1
#
_cell.length_a   1.000
_cell.length_b   1.000
_cell.length_c   1.000
_cell.angle_alpha   90.00
_cell.angle_beta   90.00
_cell.angle_gamma   90.00
#
_symmetry.space_group_name_H-M   'P 1'
#
loop_
_entity.id
_entity.type
_entity.pdbx_description
1 polymer ?
#
loop_
_entity_poly.entity_id
_entity_poly.type
_entity_poly.pdbx_seq_one_letter_code
_entity_poly.pdbx_strand_id
1 'polypeptide(L)'
;MTADFFRGKIYKIVAGCIATLFTAFCFGYALFLSRAKTVEVNRGFFYLVRAETNVEVGVEFVKLEGGAGYLIRQNGIDFVVLSVYLSENDALSVQANMQSGEKTPIMYVGVKTLYFKTRKEKKNADVCVGALDVLYGYIGVFNDVIARLEDGATQESVKRILSPIGRQFAFLSTKYTQMYPAFAFFCRGVSERIERYCEKILFVGDLRYELCAMTEGYLTLARAFSI
;
A
#
# COMPACT_ATOMS: atom_id res chain seq x y z
N MET A 1 21.71 -49.06 52.55
CA MET A 1 22.29 -48.81 51.20
C MET A 1 21.24 -48.66 50.09
N THR A 2 19.93 -48.58 50.38
CA THR A 2 18.88 -48.46 49.34
C THR A 2 18.52 -47.00 49.03
N ALA A 3 18.49 -46.10 50.02
CA ALA A 3 18.06 -44.71 49.85
C ALA A 3 18.92 -43.87 48.88
N ASP A 4 20.24 -44.06 48.88
CA ASP A 4 21.15 -43.28 48.01
C ASP A 4 21.11 -43.73 46.55
N PHE A 5 20.82 -45.01 46.29
CA PHE A 5 20.63 -45.55 44.94
C PHE A 5 19.37 -45.00 44.29
N PHE A 6 18.26 -44.90 45.05
CA PHE A 6 17.02 -44.29 44.58
C PHE A 6 17.18 -42.78 44.36
N ARG A 7 17.92 -42.06 45.22
CA ARG A 7 18.21 -40.64 45.04
C ARG A 7 18.97 -40.34 43.75
N GLY A 8 20.00 -41.12 43.42
CA GLY A 8 20.75 -40.96 42.17
C GLY A 8 19.93 -41.26 40.91
N LYS A 9 19.00 -42.21 40.99
CA LYS A 9 18.08 -42.56 39.89
C LYS A 9 16.99 -41.51 39.69
N ILE A 10 16.42 -41.00 40.78
CA ILE A 10 15.44 -39.90 40.77
C ILE A 10 16.09 -38.63 40.19
N TYR A 11 17.31 -38.28 40.59
CA TYR A 11 18.04 -37.13 40.05
C TYR A 11 18.25 -37.22 38.54
N LYS A 12 18.62 -38.40 38.02
CA LYS A 12 18.80 -38.62 36.58
C LYS A 12 17.49 -38.53 35.81
N ILE A 13 16.39 -39.04 36.36
CA ILE A 13 15.05 -38.95 35.75
C ILE A 13 14.59 -37.48 35.74
N VAL A 14 14.74 -36.76 36.85
CA VAL A 14 14.36 -35.34 36.95
C VAL A 14 15.23 -34.46 36.03
N ALA A 15 16.55 -34.68 35.99
CA ALA A 15 17.45 -33.98 35.09
C ALA A 15 17.13 -34.25 33.61
N GLY A 16 16.80 -35.50 33.27
CA GLY A 16 16.34 -35.89 31.93
C GLY A 16 15.02 -35.20 31.55
N CYS A 17 14.05 -35.14 32.47
CA CYS A 17 12.79 -34.42 32.26
C CYS A 17 13.02 -32.91 32.05
N ILE A 18 13.88 -32.28 32.86
CA ILE A 18 14.23 -30.85 32.73
C ILE A 18 14.91 -30.58 31.39
N ALA A 19 15.88 -31.39 30.99
CA ALA A 19 16.57 -31.24 29.71
C ALA A 19 15.61 -31.37 28.51
N THR A 20 14.66 -32.32 28.59
CA THR A 20 13.65 -32.53 27.55
C THR A 20 12.70 -31.35 27.46
N LEU A 21 12.20 -30.85 28.59
CA LEU A 21 11.34 -29.66 28.65
C LEU A 21 12.05 -28.41 28.14
N PHE A 22 13.33 -28.23 28.50
CA PHE A 22 14.12 -27.10 28.04
C PHE A 22 14.36 -27.17 26.53
N THR A 23 14.69 -28.35 25.98
CA THR A 23 14.88 -28.53 24.54
C THR A 23 13.58 -28.30 23.77
N ALA A 24 12.46 -28.82 24.28
CA ALA A 24 11.13 -28.59 23.71
C ALA A 24 10.73 -27.10 23.77
N PHE A 25 11.04 -26.42 24.87
CA PHE A 25 10.84 -24.97 25.00
C PHE A 25 11.72 -24.19 24.01
N CYS A 26 13.01 -24.50 23.90
CA CYS A 26 13.91 -23.86 22.93
C CYS A 26 13.45 -24.09 21.49
N PHE A 27 13.02 -25.31 21.14
CA PHE A 27 12.51 -25.63 19.81
C PHE A 27 11.20 -24.92 19.51
N GLY A 28 10.24 -24.94 20.45
CA GLY A 28 8.98 -24.21 20.33
C GLY A 28 9.18 -22.70 20.26
N TYR A 29 10.11 -22.15 21.04
CA TYR A 29 10.47 -20.75 21.03
C TYR A 29 11.16 -20.34 19.72
N ALA A 30 12.07 -21.16 19.19
CA ALA A 30 12.68 -20.96 17.88
C ALA A 30 11.64 -20.98 16.75
N LEU A 31 10.70 -21.92 16.78
CA LEU A 31 9.59 -21.98 15.84
C LEU A 31 8.70 -20.74 15.92
N PHE A 32 8.35 -20.29 17.13
CA PHE A 32 7.56 -19.08 17.33
C PHE A 32 8.28 -17.81 16.83
N LEU A 33 9.59 -17.70 17.09
CA LEU A 33 10.42 -16.61 16.56
C LEU A 33 10.50 -16.62 15.03
N SER A 34 10.51 -17.80 14.42
CA SER A 34 10.59 -17.98 12.96
C SER A 34 9.25 -17.74 12.23
N ARG A 35 8.10 -17.93 12.91
CA ARG A 35 6.78 -17.78 12.28
C ARG A 35 6.45 -16.32 12.03
N ALA A 36 6.11 -15.94 10.80
CA ALA A 36 5.66 -14.58 10.50
C ALA A 36 4.34 -14.25 11.22
N LYS A 37 4.16 -13.00 11.67
CA LYS A 37 2.83 -12.48 12.02
C LYS A 37 2.12 -12.11 10.72
N THR A 38 0.96 -12.69 10.48
CA THR A 38 0.17 -12.47 9.26
C THR A 38 -1.00 -11.55 9.55
N VAL A 39 -1.25 -10.56 8.69
CA VAL A 39 -2.42 -9.68 8.79
C VAL A 39 -3.08 -9.59 7.42
N GLU A 40 -4.38 -9.84 7.36
CA GLU A 40 -5.17 -9.66 6.15
C GLU A 40 -5.58 -8.19 5.99
N VAL A 41 -5.36 -7.63 4.81
CA VAL A 41 -5.70 -6.23 4.48
C VAL A 41 -6.67 -6.14 3.30
N ASN A 42 -6.63 -7.10 2.37
CA ASN A 42 -7.54 -7.20 1.22
C ASN A 42 -7.78 -5.85 0.52
N ARG A 43 -6.70 -5.19 0.08
CA ARG A 43 -6.76 -3.93 -0.67
C ARG A 43 -6.28 -4.14 -2.10
N GLY A 44 -6.89 -3.43 -3.04
CA GLY A 44 -6.43 -3.41 -4.42
C GLY A 44 -7.04 -2.27 -5.19
N PHE A 45 -6.50 -2.06 -6.38
CA PHE A 45 -6.85 -0.99 -7.27
C PHE A 45 -7.05 -1.55 -8.67
N PHE A 46 -7.98 -0.94 -9.41
CA PHE A 46 -8.37 -1.34 -10.76
C PHE A 46 -7.90 -0.24 -11.71
N TYR A 47 -6.85 -0.53 -12.48
CA TYR A 47 -6.27 0.40 -13.43
C TYR A 47 -6.87 0.18 -14.80
N LEU A 48 -7.43 1.24 -15.39
CA LEU A 48 -7.76 1.24 -16.81
C LEU A 48 -6.47 1.52 -17.57
N VAL A 49 -6.03 0.58 -18.40
CA VAL A 49 -4.73 0.68 -19.06
C VAL A 49 -4.82 0.49 -20.56
N ARG A 50 -3.82 1.02 -21.27
CA ARG A 50 -3.54 0.74 -22.67
C ARG A 50 -2.12 0.20 -22.78
N ALA A 51 -1.97 -0.93 -23.48
CA ALA A 51 -0.65 -1.44 -23.82
C ALA A 51 -0.07 -0.56 -24.93
N GLU A 52 1.18 -0.12 -24.77
CA GLU A 52 1.80 0.80 -25.72
C GLU A 52 3.15 0.30 -26.23
N THR A 53 3.36 0.48 -27.53
CA THR A 53 4.64 0.11 -28.16
C THR A 53 5.67 1.24 -27.98
N ASN A 54 5.20 2.48 -27.95
CA ASN A 54 5.99 3.65 -27.59
C ASN A 54 5.38 4.31 -26.35
N VAL A 55 5.96 4.01 -25.20
CA VAL A 55 5.47 4.44 -23.89
C VAL A 55 5.46 5.95 -23.73
N GLU A 56 6.48 6.66 -24.23
CA GLU A 56 6.59 8.11 -24.08
C GLU A 56 5.46 8.83 -24.82
N VAL A 57 5.22 8.44 -26.07
CA VAL A 57 4.12 8.97 -26.90
C VAL A 57 2.77 8.61 -26.28
N GLY A 58 2.61 7.37 -25.79
CA GLY A 58 1.38 6.93 -25.14
C GLY A 58 1.05 7.74 -23.89
N VAL A 59 2.06 8.04 -23.05
CA VAL A 59 1.90 8.86 -21.84
C VAL A 59 1.46 10.28 -22.19
N GLU A 60 2.11 10.93 -23.16
CA GLU A 60 1.74 12.28 -23.57
C GLU A 60 0.33 12.33 -24.16
N PHE A 61 0.00 11.36 -25.02
CA PHE A 61 -1.33 11.25 -25.62
C PHE A 61 -2.43 11.12 -24.57
N VAL A 62 -2.27 10.20 -23.61
CA VAL A 62 -3.27 10.01 -22.54
C VAL A 62 -3.40 11.27 -21.66
N LYS A 63 -2.31 12.01 -21.41
CA LYS A 63 -2.39 13.29 -20.68
C LYS A 63 -3.19 14.34 -21.46
N LEU A 64 -2.99 14.44 -22.77
CA LEU A 64 -3.72 15.37 -23.63
C LEU A 64 -5.22 15.06 -23.68
N GLU A 65 -5.60 13.79 -23.60
CA GLU A 65 -7.00 13.35 -23.50
C GLU A 65 -7.60 13.51 -22.08
N GLY A 66 -6.82 14.03 -21.11
CA GLY A 66 -7.25 14.23 -19.73
C GLY A 66 -7.18 12.99 -18.84
N GLY A 67 -6.56 11.90 -19.31
CA GLY A 67 -6.22 10.75 -18.49
C GLY A 67 -5.04 11.01 -17.54
N ALA A 68 -4.67 9.98 -16.76
CA ALA A 68 -3.56 10.05 -15.82
C ALA A 68 -2.20 10.15 -16.54
N GLY A 69 -2.01 9.37 -17.62
CA GLY A 69 -0.73 9.26 -18.32
C GLY A 69 0.37 8.79 -17.38
N TYR A 70 0.06 7.77 -16.60
CA TYR A 70 0.95 7.17 -15.62
C TYR A 70 1.47 5.83 -16.16
N LEU A 71 2.74 5.50 -15.91
CA LEU A 71 3.34 4.26 -16.40
C LEU A 71 3.29 3.19 -15.31
N ILE A 72 2.73 2.02 -15.60
CA ILE A 72 2.85 0.84 -14.76
C ILE A 72 3.51 -0.28 -15.55
N ARG A 73 4.53 -0.91 -14.94
CA ARG A 73 5.16 -2.12 -15.48
C ARG A 73 4.64 -3.36 -14.77
N GLN A 74 4.10 -4.31 -15.54
CA GLN A 74 3.68 -5.62 -15.02
C GLN A 74 4.21 -6.74 -15.90
N ASN A 75 4.89 -7.72 -15.29
CA ASN A 75 5.49 -8.87 -15.98
C ASN A 75 6.40 -8.49 -17.16
N GLY A 76 7.13 -7.37 -17.04
CA GLY A 76 8.02 -6.86 -18.09
C GLY A 76 7.32 -6.13 -19.23
N ILE A 77 6.00 -5.95 -19.17
CA ILE A 77 5.21 -5.18 -20.13
C ILE A 77 4.86 -3.82 -19.51
N ASP A 78 5.03 -2.78 -20.30
CA ASP A 78 4.75 -1.40 -19.93
C ASP A 78 3.34 -1.01 -20.37
N PHE A 79 2.57 -0.47 -19.43
CA PHE A 79 1.18 -0.06 -19.62
C PHE A 79 1.03 1.42 -19.28
N VAL A 80 0.34 2.16 -20.14
CA VAL A 80 -0.05 3.53 -19.86
C VAL A 80 -1.44 3.50 -19.21
N VAL A 81 -1.53 4.10 -18.02
CA VAL A 81 -2.75 4.18 -17.22
C VAL A 81 -3.55 5.40 -17.66
N LEU A 82 -4.81 5.15 -17.99
CA LEU A 82 -5.80 6.18 -18.29
C LEU A 82 -6.41 6.71 -16.99
N SER A 83 -6.77 5.81 -16.08
CA SER A 83 -7.36 6.13 -14.77
C SER A 83 -7.23 4.94 -13.82
N VAL A 84 -7.43 5.21 -12.53
CA VAL A 84 -7.44 4.18 -11.48
C VAL A 84 -8.71 4.29 -10.64
N TYR A 85 -9.26 3.15 -10.25
CA TYR A 85 -10.48 3.04 -9.46
C TYR A 85 -10.25 2.17 -8.23
N LEU A 86 -11.00 2.45 -7.16
CA LEU A 86 -10.97 1.66 -5.92
C LEU A 86 -11.95 0.48 -5.95
N SER A 87 -12.85 0.46 -6.94
CA SER A 87 -13.91 -0.54 -7.13
C SER A 87 -13.87 -1.07 -8.55
N GLU A 88 -14.10 -2.38 -8.69
CA GLU A 88 -14.20 -3.04 -9.99
C GLU A 88 -15.39 -2.51 -10.79
N ASN A 89 -16.52 -2.29 -10.10
CA ASN A 89 -17.74 -1.80 -10.74
C ASN A 89 -17.55 -0.41 -11.35
N ASP A 90 -16.78 0.46 -10.69
CA ASP A 90 -16.51 1.81 -11.20
C ASP A 90 -15.63 1.73 -12.45
N ALA A 91 -14.60 0.87 -12.42
CA ALA A 91 -13.74 0.64 -13.58
C ALA A 91 -14.51 0.06 -14.77
N LEU A 92 -15.38 -0.93 -14.53
CA LEU A 92 -16.23 -1.54 -15.56
C LEU A 92 -17.24 -0.55 -16.13
N SER A 93 -17.84 0.28 -15.29
CA SER A 93 -18.78 1.32 -15.71
C SER A 93 -18.11 2.31 -16.66
N VAL A 94 -16.90 2.78 -16.33
CA VAL A 94 -16.18 3.71 -17.21
C VAL A 94 -15.71 3.03 -18.48
N GLN A 95 -15.19 1.79 -18.40
CA GLN A 95 -14.79 1.02 -19.57
C GLN A 95 -15.95 0.85 -20.57
N ALA A 96 -17.15 0.53 -20.09
CA ALA A 96 -18.34 0.34 -20.93
C ALA A 96 -18.80 1.63 -21.62
N ASN A 97 -18.52 2.80 -21.03
CA ASN A 97 -18.90 4.10 -21.56
C ASN A 97 -17.81 4.72 -22.47
N MET A 98 -16.63 4.11 -22.59
CA MET A 98 -15.62 4.55 -23.55
C MET A 98 -16.08 4.22 -24.97
N GLN A 99 -16.35 5.25 -25.76
CA GLN A 99 -16.83 5.12 -27.15
C GLN A 99 -15.73 4.71 -28.14
N SER A 100 -14.48 4.49 -27.69
CA SER A 100 -13.38 4.14 -28.58
C SER A 100 -13.40 2.65 -28.93
N GLY A 101 -13.18 2.33 -30.20
CA GLY A 101 -13.03 0.95 -30.68
C GLY A 101 -11.77 0.24 -30.17
N GLU A 102 -10.97 0.90 -29.32
CA GLU A 102 -9.77 0.33 -28.69
C GLU A 102 -10.13 -0.38 -27.39
N LYS A 103 -9.63 -1.61 -27.21
CA LYS A 103 -9.78 -2.34 -25.94
C LYS A 103 -8.93 -1.66 -24.87
N THR A 104 -9.58 -1.09 -23.86
CA THR A 104 -8.96 -0.54 -22.64
C THR A 104 -9.08 -1.57 -21.50
N PRO A 105 -8.17 -2.55 -21.37
CA PRO A 105 -8.25 -3.57 -20.32
C PRO A 105 -8.23 -2.96 -18.90
N ILE A 106 -8.93 -3.65 -17.99
CA ILE A 106 -8.86 -3.38 -16.56
C ILE A 106 -7.81 -4.31 -15.95
N MET A 107 -6.84 -3.72 -15.27
CA MET A 107 -5.75 -4.40 -14.59
C MET A 107 -5.94 -4.29 -13.08
N TYR A 108 -6.24 -5.40 -12.41
CA TYR A 108 -6.29 -5.45 -10.94
C TYR A 108 -4.88 -5.61 -10.35
N VAL A 109 -4.53 -4.73 -9.42
CA VAL A 109 -3.30 -4.85 -8.63
C VAL A 109 -3.62 -4.65 -7.16
N GLY A 110 -3.32 -5.64 -6.33
CA GLY A 110 -3.66 -5.60 -4.93
C GLY A 110 -2.73 -6.41 -4.04
N VAL A 111 -2.96 -6.25 -2.73
CA VAL A 111 -2.28 -6.97 -1.66
C VAL A 111 -3.35 -7.55 -0.73
N LYS A 112 -3.32 -8.87 -0.55
CA LYS A 112 -4.28 -9.58 0.31
C LYS A 112 -3.78 -9.68 1.75
N THR A 113 -2.52 -10.07 1.92
CA THR A 113 -1.94 -10.42 3.22
C THR A 113 -0.55 -9.82 3.38
N LEU A 114 -0.27 -9.29 4.57
CA LEU A 114 1.04 -8.82 5.01
C LEU A 114 1.69 -9.84 5.95
N TYR A 115 2.99 -10.06 5.78
CA TYR A 115 3.84 -10.99 6.49
C TYR A 115 4.95 -10.23 7.22
N PHE A 116 4.83 -10.13 8.54
CA PHE A 116 5.83 -9.50 9.41
C PHE A 116 6.78 -10.58 9.94
N LYS A 117 8.01 -10.62 9.42
CA LYS A 117 9.00 -11.67 9.66
C LYS A 117 9.91 -11.34 10.83
N THR A 118 10.44 -10.12 10.88
CA THR A 118 11.42 -9.73 11.90
C THR A 118 10.75 -9.38 13.23
N ARG A 119 11.50 -9.47 14.34
CA ARG A 119 10.99 -9.09 15.68
C ARG A 119 10.52 -7.63 15.71
N LYS A 120 11.22 -6.73 14.99
CA LYS A 120 10.88 -5.32 14.88
C LYS A 120 9.57 -5.13 14.10
N GLU A 121 9.44 -5.81 12.97
CA GLU A 121 8.20 -5.84 12.17
C GLU A 121 7.00 -6.36 12.98
N LYS A 122 7.15 -7.48 13.66
CA LYS A 122 6.07 -8.06 14.49
C LYS A 122 5.61 -7.11 15.58
N LYS A 123 6.55 -6.41 16.25
CA LYS A 123 6.26 -5.42 17.29
C LYS A 123 5.50 -4.21 16.72
N ASN A 124 5.80 -3.81 15.48
CA ASN A 124 5.24 -2.63 14.84
C ASN A 124 4.12 -2.95 13.84
N ALA A 125 3.65 -4.20 13.78
CA ALA A 125 2.72 -4.65 12.75
C ALA A 125 1.42 -3.83 12.75
N ASP A 126 0.83 -3.62 13.92
CA ASP A 126 -0.45 -2.89 14.05
C ASP A 126 -0.28 -1.41 13.65
N VAL A 127 0.90 -0.84 13.92
CA VAL A 127 1.27 0.51 13.51
C VAL A 127 1.42 0.60 11.98
N CYS A 128 2.06 -0.39 11.35
CA CYS A 128 2.23 -0.43 9.89
C CYS A 128 0.89 -0.63 9.17
N VAL A 129 0.05 -1.53 9.68
CA VAL A 129 -1.30 -1.77 9.16
C VAL A 129 -2.15 -0.51 9.29
N GLY A 130 -2.17 0.11 10.48
CA GLY A 130 -2.90 1.36 10.70
C GLY A 130 -2.41 2.50 9.80
N ALA A 131 -1.11 2.60 9.54
CA ALA A 131 -0.57 3.58 8.60
C ALA A 131 -1.05 3.33 7.16
N LEU A 132 -1.06 2.06 6.71
CA LEU A 132 -1.59 1.68 5.40
C LEU A 132 -3.09 1.94 5.29
N ASP A 133 -3.88 1.61 6.30
CA ASP A 133 -5.32 1.89 6.30
C ASP A 133 -5.63 3.38 6.22
N VAL A 134 -4.87 4.21 6.97
CA VAL A 134 -4.98 5.68 6.87
C VAL A 134 -4.64 6.16 5.46
N LEU A 135 -3.57 5.65 4.85
CA LEU A 135 -3.22 6.00 3.48
C LEU A 135 -4.31 5.58 2.48
N TYR A 136 -4.85 4.37 2.60
CA TYR A 136 -5.96 3.90 1.77
C TYR A 136 -7.19 4.80 1.91
N GLY A 137 -7.52 5.23 3.13
CA GLY A 137 -8.59 6.20 3.38
C GLY A 137 -8.35 7.53 2.66
N TYR A 138 -7.12 8.07 2.72
CA TYR A 138 -6.80 9.32 2.00
C TYR A 138 -6.78 9.15 0.48
N ILE A 139 -6.42 7.97 -0.05
CA ILE A 139 -6.56 7.66 -1.49
C ILE A 139 -8.03 7.75 -1.90
N GLY A 140 -8.95 7.19 -1.08
CA GLY A 140 -10.39 7.29 -1.33
C GLY A 140 -10.88 8.74 -1.32
N VAL A 141 -10.51 9.52 -0.29
CA VAL A 141 -10.87 10.94 -0.23
C VAL A 141 -10.29 11.72 -1.43
N PHE A 142 -9.08 11.39 -1.87
CA PHE A 142 -8.45 12.03 -3.02
C PHE A 142 -9.20 11.69 -4.33
N ASN A 143 -9.65 10.45 -4.48
CA ASN A 143 -10.50 10.02 -5.59
C ASN A 143 -11.83 10.79 -5.61
N ASP A 144 -12.46 11.00 -4.45
CA ASP A 144 -13.70 11.79 -4.35
C ASP A 144 -13.48 13.26 -4.73
N VAL A 145 -12.31 13.81 -4.42
CA VAL A 145 -11.93 15.17 -4.81
C VAL A 145 -11.78 15.30 -6.32
N ILE A 146 -11.22 14.28 -6.98
CA ILE A 146 -11.13 14.23 -8.45
C ILE A 146 -12.53 14.19 -9.07
N ALA A 147 -13.40 13.31 -8.58
CA ALA A 147 -14.78 13.21 -9.07
C ALA A 147 -15.53 14.55 -8.94
N ARG A 148 -15.39 15.25 -7.81
CA ARG A 148 -15.99 16.60 -7.65
C ARG A 148 -15.47 17.61 -8.67
N LEU A 149 -14.17 17.59 -8.97
CA LEU A 149 -13.61 18.48 -9.98
C LEU A 149 -14.14 18.15 -11.38
N GLU A 150 -14.32 16.86 -11.69
CA GLU A 150 -14.94 16.38 -12.93
C GLU A 150 -16.42 16.79 -13.04
N ASP A 151 -17.15 16.77 -11.92
CA ASP A 151 -18.55 17.21 -11.81
C ASP A 151 -18.71 18.75 -11.85
N GLY A 152 -17.62 19.49 -12.06
CA GLY A 152 -17.63 20.94 -12.23
C GLY A 152 -17.47 21.75 -10.94
N ALA A 153 -16.99 21.15 -9.85
CA ALA A 153 -16.63 21.91 -8.65
C ALA A 153 -15.56 22.97 -8.96
N THR A 154 -15.65 24.11 -8.28
CA THR A 154 -14.72 25.22 -8.50
C THR A 154 -13.31 24.87 -8.01
N GLN A 155 -12.30 25.42 -8.68
CA GLN A 155 -10.88 25.31 -8.31
C GLN A 155 -10.65 25.64 -6.83
N GLU A 156 -11.28 26.72 -6.33
CA GLU A 156 -11.13 27.13 -4.93
C GLU A 156 -11.75 26.11 -3.97
N SER A 157 -12.92 25.55 -4.30
CA SER A 157 -13.59 24.56 -3.45
C SER A 157 -12.77 23.27 -3.32
N VAL A 158 -12.16 22.84 -4.41
CA VAL A 158 -11.29 21.65 -4.48
C VAL A 158 -10.00 21.90 -3.68
N LYS A 159 -9.35 23.06 -3.85
CA LYS A 159 -8.15 23.42 -3.09
C LYS A 159 -8.39 23.51 -1.58
N ARG A 160 -9.57 23.96 -1.16
CA ARG A 160 -9.97 23.97 0.26
C ARG A 160 -10.05 22.57 0.87
N ILE A 161 -10.27 21.54 0.06
CA ILE A 161 -10.26 20.12 0.49
C ILE A 161 -8.84 19.54 0.40
N LEU A 162 -8.13 19.80 -0.70
CA LEU A 162 -6.75 19.31 -0.92
C LEU A 162 -5.77 19.81 0.14
N SER A 163 -5.82 21.09 0.51
CA SER A 163 -4.88 21.67 1.47
C SER A 163 -4.88 20.96 2.84
N PRO A 164 -6.04 20.69 3.48
CA PRO A 164 -6.12 19.80 4.64
C PRO A 164 -5.49 18.43 4.42
N ILE A 165 -5.71 17.78 3.27
CA ILE A 165 -5.13 16.46 2.97
C ILE A 165 -3.60 16.54 2.94
N GLY A 166 -3.04 17.55 2.26
CA GLY A 166 -1.59 17.80 2.24
C GLY A 166 -1.02 17.96 3.64
N ARG A 167 -1.67 18.78 4.50
CA ARG A 167 -1.24 18.95 5.90
C ARG A 167 -1.31 17.66 6.71
N GLN A 168 -2.28 16.79 6.45
CA GLN A 168 -2.35 15.49 7.10
C GLN A 168 -1.21 14.58 6.65
N PHE A 169 -0.84 14.59 5.37
CA PHE A 169 0.35 13.89 4.90
C PHE A 169 1.64 14.42 5.52
N ALA A 170 1.79 15.74 5.67
CA ALA A 170 2.91 16.33 6.40
C ALA A 170 2.95 15.83 7.87
N PHE A 171 1.81 15.85 8.56
CA PHE A 171 1.71 15.33 9.93
C PHE A 171 2.08 13.84 10.03
N LEU A 172 1.54 13.02 9.12
CA LEU A 172 1.85 11.59 9.03
C LEU A 172 3.35 11.37 8.79
N SER A 173 3.98 12.18 7.92
CA SER A 173 5.42 12.07 7.68
C SER A 173 6.20 12.21 9.00
N THR A 174 5.94 13.26 9.77
CA THR A 174 6.59 13.51 11.07
C THR A 174 6.30 12.41 12.08
N LYS A 175 5.04 11.98 12.18
CA LYS A 175 4.60 10.96 13.15
C LYS A 175 5.30 9.61 12.94
N TYR A 176 5.53 9.23 11.68
CA TYR A 176 6.04 7.90 11.34
C TYR A 176 7.54 7.88 11.00
N THR A 177 8.26 9.01 10.99
CA THR A 177 9.68 9.11 10.60
C THR A 177 10.58 8.02 11.20
N GLN A 178 10.42 7.71 12.50
CA GLN A 178 11.28 6.74 13.18
C GLN A 178 10.75 5.29 13.10
N MET A 179 9.42 5.12 13.04
CA MET A 179 8.77 3.82 13.12
C MET A 179 8.61 3.16 11.76
N TYR A 180 8.32 3.96 10.74
CA TYR A 180 8.14 3.52 9.36
C TYR A 180 8.70 4.56 8.37
N PRO A 181 10.04 4.66 8.22
CA PRO A 181 10.68 5.73 7.46
C PRO A 181 10.25 5.81 5.99
N ALA A 182 10.04 4.66 5.34
CA ALA A 182 9.60 4.61 3.95
C ALA A 182 8.19 5.23 3.77
N PHE A 183 7.26 4.92 4.68
CA PHE A 183 5.94 5.55 4.71
C PHE A 183 6.04 7.06 4.96
N ALA A 184 6.87 7.46 5.92
CA ALA A 184 7.07 8.87 6.23
C ALA A 184 7.62 9.66 5.02
N PHE A 185 8.62 9.11 4.35
CA PHE A 185 9.19 9.69 3.13
C PHE A 185 8.14 9.83 2.03
N PHE A 186 7.35 8.78 1.80
CA PHE A 186 6.26 8.80 0.85
C PHE A 186 5.21 9.88 1.18
N CYS A 187 4.75 9.95 2.43
CA CYS A 187 3.79 10.97 2.87
C CYS A 187 4.34 12.40 2.70
N ARG A 188 5.62 12.63 2.98
CA ARG A 188 6.25 13.93 2.74
C ARG A 188 6.19 14.31 1.26
N GLY A 189 6.54 13.39 0.36
CA GLY A 189 6.47 13.62 -1.08
C GLY A 189 5.06 13.93 -1.56
N VAL A 190 4.04 13.21 -1.06
CA VAL A 190 2.63 13.49 -1.38
C VAL A 190 2.23 14.89 -0.88
N SER A 191 2.60 15.25 0.35
CA SER A 191 2.33 16.58 0.91
C SER A 191 2.89 17.70 0.03
N GLU A 192 4.18 17.60 -0.34
CA GLU A 192 4.86 18.59 -1.18
C GLU A 192 4.20 18.71 -2.57
N ARG A 193 3.72 17.60 -3.14
CA ARG A 193 2.98 17.63 -4.41
C ARG A 193 1.60 18.29 -4.27
N ILE A 194 0.86 17.97 -3.21
CA ILE A 194 -0.44 18.59 -2.92
C ILE A 194 -0.32 20.09 -2.68
N GLU A 195 0.73 20.54 -1.98
CA GLU A 195 1.01 21.96 -1.78
C GLU A 195 1.22 22.68 -3.12
N ARG A 196 2.03 22.10 -4.03
CA ARG A 196 2.21 22.63 -5.39
C ARG A 196 0.91 22.67 -6.20
N TYR A 197 0.04 21.67 -6.03
CA TYR A 197 -1.29 21.70 -6.67
C TYR A 197 -2.15 22.84 -6.13
N CYS A 198 -2.12 23.11 -4.83
CA CYS A 198 -2.87 24.21 -4.23
C CYS A 198 -2.44 25.59 -4.77
N GLU A 199 -1.17 25.74 -5.15
CA GLU A 199 -0.62 27.00 -5.68
C GLU A 199 -0.93 27.23 -7.18
N LYS A 200 -1.23 26.17 -7.94
CA LYS A 200 -1.38 26.20 -9.40
C LYS A 200 -2.82 26.04 -9.85
N ILE A 201 -3.10 26.22 -11.14
CA ILE A 201 -4.39 25.79 -11.72
C ILE A 201 -4.43 24.27 -11.68
N LEU A 202 -5.53 23.70 -11.19
CA LEU A 202 -5.72 22.25 -11.11
C LEU A 202 -6.25 21.73 -12.43
N PHE A 203 -5.55 20.77 -13.01
CA PHE A 203 -6.06 19.94 -14.09
C PHE A 203 -6.45 18.57 -13.53
N VAL A 204 -7.58 18.03 -14.00
CA VAL A 204 -8.05 16.69 -13.60
C VAL A 204 -6.97 15.64 -13.88
N GLY A 205 -6.29 15.71 -15.04
CA GLY A 205 -5.21 14.80 -15.41
C GLY A 205 -4.05 14.79 -14.40
N ASP A 206 -3.68 15.96 -13.85
CA ASP A 206 -2.62 16.05 -12.83
C ASP A 206 -3.01 15.34 -11.53
N LEU A 207 -4.27 15.49 -11.11
CA LEU A 207 -4.76 14.80 -9.91
C LEU A 207 -4.93 13.30 -10.17
N ARG A 208 -5.38 12.89 -11.36
CA ARG A 208 -5.43 11.46 -11.76
C ARG A 208 -4.04 10.84 -11.76
N TYR A 209 -3.01 11.56 -12.23
CA TYR A 209 -1.62 11.13 -12.14
C TYR A 209 -1.20 10.95 -10.68
N GLU A 210 -1.49 11.93 -9.80
CA GLU A 210 -1.17 11.82 -8.38
C GLU A 210 -1.89 10.64 -7.72
N LEU A 211 -3.16 10.38 -8.05
CA LEU A 211 -3.89 9.22 -7.55
C LEU A 211 -3.21 7.91 -7.97
N CYS A 212 -2.74 7.81 -9.22
CA CYS A 212 -1.95 6.66 -9.66
C CYS A 212 -0.64 6.52 -8.87
N ALA A 213 0.09 7.61 -8.67
CA ALA A 213 1.31 7.62 -7.85
C ALA A 213 1.03 7.22 -6.39
N MET A 214 -0.10 7.65 -5.83
CA MET A 214 -0.49 7.32 -4.46
C MET A 214 -0.85 5.84 -4.31
N THR A 215 -1.59 5.28 -5.26
CA THR A 215 -1.98 3.86 -5.27
C THR A 215 -0.76 2.95 -5.50
N GLU A 216 0.16 3.30 -6.41
CA GLU A 216 1.42 2.56 -6.57
C GLU A 216 2.30 2.67 -5.31
N GLY A 217 2.37 3.85 -4.71
CA GLY A 217 3.07 4.06 -3.45
C GLY A 217 2.52 3.18 -2.33
N TYR A 218 1.19 3.10 -2.18
CA TYR A 218 0.54 2.17 -1.28
C TYR A 218 0.97 0.72 -1.56
N LEU A 219 0.88 0.28 -2.82
CA LEU A 219 1.23 -1.09 -3.20
C LEU A 219 2.69 -1.39 -2.92
N THR A 220 3.59 -0.44 -3.16
CA THR A 220 5.03 -0.57 -2.89
C THR A 220 5.31 -0.72 -1.40
N LEU A 221 4.68 0.13 -0.58
CA LEU A 221 4.78 0.07 0.88
C LEU A 221 4.20 -1.24 1.45
N ALA A 222 3.07 -1.70 0.91
CA ALA A 222 2.48 -2.98 1.31
C ALA A 222 3.34 -4.18 0.86
N ARG A 223 3.90 -4.13 -0.36
CA ARG A 223 4.79 -5.17 -0.92
C ARG A 223 6.06 -5.39 -0.13
N ALA A 224 6.55 -4.37 0.59
CA ALA A 224 7.66 -4.52 1.53
C ALA A 224 7.40 -5.59 2.62
N PHE A 225 6.12 -5.92 2.88
CA PHE A 225 5.72 -6.97 3.80
C PHE A 225 4.99 -8.13 3.09
N SER A 226 4.91 -8.18 1.76
CA SER A 226 4.06 -9.14 1.04
C SER A 226 4.78 -10.40 0.56
N ILE A 227 6.04 -10.62 0.95
CA ILE A 227 6.88 -11.74 0.50
C ILE A 227 7.52 -12.42 1.69
#